data_AF-A0A821W927-F1
#
_entry.id   AF-A0A821W927-F1
#
_cell.length_a   1.000
_cell.length_b   1.000
_cell.length_c   1.000
_cell.angle_alpha   90.00
_cell.angle_beta   90.00
_cell.angle_gamma   90.00
#
_symmetry.space_group_name_H-M   'P 1'
#
loop_
_entity.id
_entity.type
_entity.pdbx_description
1 polymer ?
#
loop_
_entity_poly.entity_id
_entity_poly.type
_entity_poly.pdbx_seq_one_letter_code
_entity_poly.pdbx_strand_id
1 'polypeptide(L)'
;MNEIKSLEHATLKVPYEVFNKKYRNTQRVFDVEARQVVAAVGDLDNAVKSGSTAGEINNLLGGMVEKLTTMKRKASDAIAEEVQAAFVCKKRLEHLKEQAEAIAEPNSPQNKTAMTQWRKVRLDRMIVDYFLRNGYYDSASKLADSRNLRDLTNVDIYAAGAEVERELWARRTARCLQWCADNRSKLRKLNSTMEFNTRIQEFIELVRGDLRLDAVKYAKKHFSTYDDGQLEDIQHCMGMLAFPKDTEVEPYAGLLRASRWQQLVSQFRWEHARLLHPARLPALPVTLQLGLAALNTPYPFYIYFFIKPMCRRLT
;
A
#
# COMPACT_ATOMS: atom_id res chain seq x y z
N MET A 1 -26.74 -11.52 -2.74
CA MET A 1 -25.38 -11.00 -3.07
C MET A 1 -24.38 -11.85 -2.32
N ASN A 2 -23.40 -12.47 -2.99
CA ASN A 2 -22.55 -13.49 -2.38
C ASN A 2 -21.61 -12.83 -1.34
N GLU A 3 -21.75 -13.16 -0.06
CA GLU A 3 -21.03 -12.53 1.07
C GLU A 3 -19.50 -12.58 0.90
N ILE A 4 -19.00 -13.65 0.29
CA ILE A 4 -17.60 -13.82 -0.08
C ILE A 4 -17.14 -12.75 -1.07
N LYS A 5 -17.99 -12.39 -2.04
CA LYS A 5 -17.68 -11.34 -3.03
C LYS A 5 -17.71 -9.95 -2.42
N SER A 6 -18.55 -9.69 -1.41
CA SER A 6 -18.72 -8.35 -0.84
C SER A 6 -17.77 -8.04 0.32
N LEU A 7 -17.47 -9.02 1.19
CA LEU A 7 -16.67 -8.80 2.41
C LEU A 7 -15.31 -9.50 2.36
N GLU A 8 -15.22 -10.68 1.75
CA GLU A 8 -13.98 -11.48 1.74
C GLU A 8 -13.10 -11.24 0.52
N HIS A 9 -13.56 -10.51 -0.50
CA HIS A 9 -12.74 -10.25 -1.69
C HIS A 9 -11.39 -9.58 -1.36
N ALA A 10 -11.39 -8.65 -0.39
CA ALA A 10 -10.17 -8.00 0.07
C ALA A 10 -9.19 -8.99 0.74
N THR A 11 -9.69 -10.06 1.35
CA THR A 11 -8.88 -11.13 1.95
C THR A 11 -7.93 -11.74 0.93
N LEU A 12 -8.37 -11.93 -0.31
CA LEU A 12 -7.61 -12.56 -1.39
C LEU A 12 -6.90 -11.56 -2.31
N LYS A 13 -7.50 -10.40 -2.55
CA LYS A 13 -7.00 -9.44 -3.54
C LYS A 13 -5.63 -8.85 -3.15
N VAL A 14 -5.48 -8.42 -1.90
CA VAL A 14 -4.21 -7.82 -1.41
C VAL A 14 -3.04 -8.80 -1.48
N PRO A 15 -3.11 -10.02 -0.90
CA PRO A 15 -1.99 -10.95 -0.92
C PRO A 15 -1.68 -11.42 -2.36
N TYR A 16 -2.69 -11.55 -3.23
CA TYR A 16 -2.46 -11.84 -4.64
C TYR A 16 -1.67 -10.74 -5.35
N GLU A 17 -1.95 -9.46 -5.07
CA GLU A 17 -1.16 -8.36 -5.64
C GLU A 17 0.28 -8.35 -5.14
N VAL A 18 0.51 -8.67 -3.87
CA VAL A 18 1.85 -8.83 -3.29
C VAL A 18 2.57 -9.99 -3.97
N PHE A 19 1.93 -11.15 -4.08
CA PHE A 19 2.47 -12.32 -4.76
C PHE A 19 2.83 -12.00 -6.22
N ASN A 20 1.93 -11.41 -6.99
CA ASN A 20 2.18 -11.05 -8.39
C ASN A 20 3.33 -10.04 -8.52
N LYS A 21 3.49 -9.10 -7.58
CA LYS A 21 4.63 -8.18 -7.54
C LYS A 21 5.94 -8.95 -7.29
N LYS A 22 5.96 -9.88 -6.32
CA LYS A 22 7.13 -10.70 -6.01
C LYS A 22 7.49 -11.64 -7.16
N TYR A 23 6.52 -12.34 -7.72
CA TYR A 23 6.68 -13.20 -8.92
C TYR A 23 7.35 -12.45 -10.09
N ARG A 24 6.83 -11.26 -10.46
CA ARG A 24 7.42 -10.44 -11.53
C ARG A 24 8.83 -9.95 -11.19
N ASN A 25 9.10 -9.69 -9.92
CA ASN A 25 10.44 -9.31 -9.47
C ASN A 25 11.40 -10.49 -9.57
N THR A 26 11.00 -11.69 -9.14
CA THR A 26 11.77 -12.94 -9.29
C THR A 26 12.13 -13.16 -10.74
N GLN A 27 11.15 -13.09 -11.65
CA GLN A 27 11.39 -13.23 -13.09
C GLN A 27 12.41 -12.20 -13.61
N ARG A 28 12.27 -10.94 -13.21
CA ARG A 28 13.22 -9.88 -13.59
C ARG A 28 14.64 -10.16 -13.09
N VAL A 29 14.77 -10.61 -11.84
CA VAL A 29 16.08 -10.95 -11.25
C VAL A 29 16.72 -12.08 -12.04
N PHE A 30 15.97 -13.16 -12.32
CA PHE A 30 16.46 -14.24 -13.17
C PHE A 30 16.90 -13.76 -14.55
N ASP A 31 16.08 -12.96 -15.24
CA ASP A 31 16.38 -12.46 -16.58
C ASP A 31 17.65 -11.59 -16.61
N VAL A 32 17.85 -10.73 -15.60
CA VAL A 32 19.02 -9.84 -15.52
C VAL A 32 20.28 -10.63 -15.22
N GLU A 33 20.26 -11.50 -14.22
CA GLU A 33 21.45 -12.25 -13.81
C GLU A 33 21.83 -13.31 -14.86
N ALA A 34 20.84 -13.95 -15.51
CA ALA A 34 21.10 -14.88 -16.61
C ALA A 34 21.81 -14.17 -17.79
N ARG A 35 21.40 -12.95 -18.14
CA ARG A 35 22.10 -12.15 -19.17
C ARG A 35 23.53 -11.83 -18.79
N GLN A 36 23.80 -11.51 -17.52
CA GLN A 36 25.16 -11.23 -17.05
C GLN A 36 26.07 -12.47 -17.15
N VAL A 37 25.53 -13.65 -16.84
CA VAL A 37 26.25 -14.92 -16.99
C VAL A 37 26.49 -15.23 -18.46
N VAL A 38 25.48 -15.11 -19.33
CA VAL A 38 25.63 -15.32 -20.78
C VAL A 38 26.67 -14.38 -21.38
N ALA A 39 26.69 -13.11 -20.97
CA ALA A 39 27.72 -12.16 -21.39
C ALA A 39 29.12 -12.62 -20.96
N ALA A 40 29.28 -13.10 -19.73
CA ALA A 40 30.57 -13.61 -19.23
C ALA A 40 31.05 -14.84 -20.01
N VAL A 41 30.13 -15.74 -20.38
CA VAL A 41 30.44 -16.90 -21.22
C VAL A 41 30.89 -16.45 -22.62
N GLY A 42 30.24 -15.43 -23.19
CA GLY A 42 30.64 -14.84 -24.47
C GLY A 42 32.04 -14.21 -24.42
N ASP A 43 32.36 -13.48 -23.36
CA ASP A 43 33.70 -12.90 -23.15
C ASP A 43 34.77 -14.00 -23.07
N LEU A 44 34.48 -15.09 -22.36
CA LEU A 44 35.36 -16.24 -22.23
C LEU A 44 35.57 -16.97 -23.56
N ASP A 45 34.49 -17.24 -24.31
CA ASP A 45 34.55 -17.89 -25.63
C ASP A 45 35.37 -17.06 -26.63
N ASN A 46 35.19 -15.74 -26.62
CA ASN A 46 35.98 -14.81 -27.43
C ASN A 46 37.47 -14.86 -27.05
N ALA A 47 37.79 -14.86 -25.76
CA ALA A 47 39.17 -14.93 -25.29
C ALA A 47 39.87 -16.25 -25.69
N VAL A 48 39.12 -17.36 -25.66
CA VAL A 48 39.63 -18.67 -26.13
C VAL A 48 39.87 -18.65 -27.63
N LYS A 49 38.96 -18.09 -28.42
CA LYS A 49 39.08 -17.99 -29.88
C LYS A 49 40.23 -17.08 -30.33
N SER A 50 40.51 -16.01 -29.59
CA SER A 50 41.59 -15.06 -29.90
C SER A 50 42.98 -15.55 -29.49
N GLY A 51 43.10 -16.72 -28.87
CA GLY A 51 44.38 -17.25 -28.39
C GLY A 51 44.93 -16.45 -27.19
N SER A 52 44.05 -15.96 -26.31
CA SER A 52 44.43 -15.20 -25.12
C SER A 52 45.30 -16.01 -24.17
N THR A 53 46.03 -15.33 -23.29
CA THR A 53 46.93 -15.99 -22.33
C THR A 53 46.15 -16.81 -21.30
N ALA A 54 46.79 -17.86 -20.77
CA ALA A 54 46.19 -18.69 -19.71
C ALA A 54 45.80 -17.85 -18.46
N GLY A 55 46.54 -16.78 -18.17
CA GLY A 55 46.22 -15.86 -17.07
C GLY A 55 44.93 -15.07 -17.30
N GLU A 56 44.71 -14.56 -18.52
CA GLU A 56 43.49 -13.85 -18.90
C GLU A 56 42.26 -14.77 -18.85
N ILE A 57 42.40 -16.00 -19.37
CA ILE A 57 41.36 -17.02 -19.30
C ILE A 57 41.02 -17.35 -17.84
N ASN A 58 42.01 -17.49 -16.97
CA ASN A 58 41.79 -17.77 -15.54
C ASN A 58 41.06 -16.61 -14.84
N ASN A 59 41.38 -15.37 -15.18
CA ASN A 59 40.68 -14.19 -14.65
C ASN A 59 39.21 -14.14 -15.10
N LEU A 60 38.93 -14.45 -16.38
CA LEU A 60 37.56 -14.51 -16.91
C LEU A 60 36.75 -15.64 -16.26
N LEU A 61 37.36 -16.80 -16.05
CA LEU A 61 36.75 -17.90 -15.30
C LEU A 61 36.42 -17.48 -13.86
N GLY A 62 37.34 -16.79 -13.17
CA GLY A 62 37.10 -16.21 -11.84
C GLY A 62 35.89 -15.27 -11.83
N GLY A 63 35.84 -14.31 -12.76
CA GLY A 63 34.69 -13.40 -12.90
C GLY A 63 33.38 -14.11 -13.25
N MET A 64 33.41 -15.20 -14.02
CA MET A 64 32.23 -16.02 -14.29
C MET A 64 31.73 -16.75 -13.04
N VAL A 65 32.64 -17.27 -12.20
CA VAL A 65 32.27 -17.86 -10.90
C VAL A 65 31.63 -16.81 -9.99
N GLU A 66 32.17 -15.59 -9.94
CA GLU A 66 31.58 -14.48 -9.17
C GLU A 66 30.16 -14.11 -9.66
N LYS A 67 29.94 -14.08 -10.98
CA LYS A 67 28.62 -13.83 -11.56
C LYS A 67 27.64 -14.96 -11.26
N LEU A 68 28.07 -16.23 -11.38
CA LEU A 68 27.24 -17.40 -11.05
C LEU A 68 26.86 -17.45 -9.56
N THR A 69 27.81 -17.15 -8.67
CA THR A 69 27.55 -17.09 -7.22
C THR A 69 26.59 -15.95 -6.87
N THR A 70 26.74 -14.79 -7.52
CA THR A 70 25.82 -13.65 -7.38
C THR A 70 24.41 -13.99 -7.87
N MET A 71 24.29 -14.63 -9.05
CA MET A 71 23.03 -15.11 -9.60
C MET A 71 22.35 -16.08 -8.63
N LYS A 72 23.09 -17.10 -8.14
CA LYS A 72 22.57 -18.07 -7.18
C LYS A 72 22.00 -17.37 -5.94
N ARG A 73 22.77 -16.46 -5.32
CA ARG A 73 22.34 -15.74 -4.12
C ARG A 73 21.06 -14.93 -4.38
N LYS A 74 21.05 -14.06 -5.40
CA LYS A 74 19.90 -13.20 -5.70
C LYS A 74 18.66 -14.00 -6.12
N ALA A 75 18.84 -15.07 -6.88
CA ALA A 75 17.75 -15.96 -7.25
C ALA A 75 17.17 -16.67 -6.03
N SER A 76 18.01 -17.20 -5.13
CA SER A 76 17.55 -17.81 -3.87
C SER A 76 16.77 -16.83 -3.00
N ASP A 77 17.26 -15.60 -2.84
CA ASP A 77 16.58 -14.55 -2.08
C ASP A 77 15.21 -14.22 -2.70
N ALA A 78 15.15 -14.02 -4.02
CA ALA A 78 13.91 -13.69 -4.72
C ALA A 78 12.87 -14.83 -4.67
N ILE A 79 13.31 -16.09 -4.83
CA ILE A 79 12.45 -17.27 -4.71
C ILE A 79 11.88 -17.38 -3.29
N ALA A 80 12.71 -17.16 -2.26
CA ALA A 80 12.26 -17.24 -0.88
C ALA A 80 11.15 -16.22 -0.59
N GLU A 81 11.29 -14.97 -1.07
CA GLU A 81 10.24 -13.96 -0.93
C GLU A 81 8.96 -14.32 -1.70
N GLU A 82 9.08 -14.89 -2.90
CA GLU A 82 7.94 -15.35 -3.70
C GLU A 82 7.19 -16.49 -3.02
N VAL A 83 7.92 -17.50 -2.52
CA VAL A 83 7.36 -18.65 -1.80
C VAL A 83 6.62 -18.19 -0.56
N GLN A 84 7.18 -17.24 0.20
CA GLN A 84 6.51 -16.67 1.38
C GLN A 84 5.20 -15.95 0.98
N ALA A 85 5.20 -15.17 -0.09
CA ALA A 85 4.00 -14.52 -0.59
C ALA A 85 2.94 -15.54 -1.08
N ALA A 86 3.37 -16.62 -1.72
CA ALA A 86 2.49 -17.71 -2.14
C ALA A 86 1.89 -18.46 -0.93
N PHE A 87 2.69 -18.68 0.12
CA PHE A 87 2.23 -19.30 1.36
C PHE A 87 1.10 -18.50 2.02
N VAL A 88 1.24 -17.17 2.10
CA VAL A 88 0.18 -16.28 2.63
C VAL A 88 -1.11 -16.39 1.80
N CYS A 89 -1.00 -16.41 0.46
CA CYS A 89 -2.15 -16.65 -0.42
C CYS A 89 -2.82 -17.99 -0.12
N LYS A 90 -2.02 -19.06 0.02
CA LYS A 90 -2.51 -20.41 0.33
C LYS A 90 -3.24 -20.45 1.68
N LYS A 91 -2.66 -19.88 2.74
CA LYS A 91 -3.27 -19.83 4.07
C LYS A 91 -4.62 -19.14 4.08
N ARG A 92 -4.73 -18.02 3.38
CA ARG A 92 -5.99 -17.28 3.28
C ARG A 92 -7.03 -18.01 2.45
N LEU A 93 -6.61 -18.73 1.40
CA LEU A 93 -7.50 -19.58 0.62
C LEU A 93 -8.02 -20.76 1.45
N GLU A 94 -7.14 -21.43 2.20
CA GLU A 94 -7.50 -22.53 3.12
C GLU A 94 -8.54 -22.05 4.14
N HIS A 95 -8.32 -20.92 4.80
CA HIS A 95 -9.28 -20.33 5.73
C HIS A 95 -10.65 -20.04 5.11
N LEU A 96 -10.72 -19.62 3.84
CA LEU A 96 -12.01 -19.42 3.15
C LEU A 96 -12.66 -20.74 2.72
N LYS A 97 -11.88 -21.78 2.43
CA LYS A 97 -12.39 -23.13 2.14
C LYS A 97 -13.04 -23.76 3.37
N GLU A 98 -12.43 -23.60 4.56
CA GLU A 98 -13.02 -24.05 5.83
C GLU A 98 -14.46 -23.51 6.02
N GLN A 99 -14.70 -22.25 5.65
CA GLN A 99 -16.04 -21.66 5.67
C GLN A 99 -16.98 -22.34 4.68
N ALA A 100 -16.52 -22.54 3.43
CA ALA A 100 -17.33 -23.10 2.37
C ALA A 100 -17.75 -24.55 2.66
N GLU A 101 -16.83 -25.34 3.20
CA GLU A 101 -17.08 -26.72 3.65
C GLU A 101 -18.10 -26.76 4.80
N ALA A 102 -17.95 -25.88 5.80
CA ALA A 102 -18.90 -25.79 6.91
C ALA A 102 -20.31 -25.35 6.48
N ILE A 103 -20.44 -24.57 5.41
CA ILE A 103 -21.75 -24.17 4.83
C ILE A 103 -22.40 -25.33 4.06
N ALA A 104 -21.61 -26.17 3.39
CA ALA A 104 -22.11 -27.29 2.61
C ALA A 104 -22.79 -28.36 3.47
N GLU A 105 -22.35 -28.54 4.72
CA GLU A 105 -22.87 -29.56 5.65
C GLU A 105 -23.35 -28.96 7.00
N PRO A 106 -24.46 -28.20 7.03
CA PRO A 106 -24.84 -27.39 8.18
C PRO A 106 -25.34 -28.18 9.42
N ASN A 107 -25.68 -29.47 9.25
CA ASN A 107 -26.38 -30.25 10.28
C ASN A 107 -25.46 -31.02 11.24
N SER A 108 -24.13 -30.99 11.04
CA SER A 108 -23.17 -31.61 11.98
C SER A 108 -22.87 -30.68 13.17
N PRO A 109 -22.92 -31.16 14.43
CA PRO A 109 -22.49 -30.40 15.61
C PRO A 109 -21.05 -29.89 15.52
N GLN A 110 -20.18 -30.65 14.85
CA GLN A 110 -18.78 -30.28 14.62
C GLN A 110 -18.67 -29.04 13.72
N ASN A 111 -19.50 -28.96 12.68
CA ASN A 111 -19.53 -27.84 11.74
C ASN A 111 -20.08 -26.56 12.38
N LYS A 112 -21.00 -26.66 13.35
CA LYS A 112 -21.47 -25.49 14.14
C LYS A 112 -20.35 -24.88 14.98
N THR A 113 -19.52 -25.73 15.60
CA THR A 113 -18.38 -25.28 16.41
C THR A 113 -17.30 -24.66 15.53
N ALA A 114 -16.95 -25.31 14.42
CA ALA A 114 -16.01 -24.79 13.44
C ALA A 114 -16.46 -23.43 12.86
N MET A 115 -17.74 -23.30 12.51
CA MET A 115 -18.31 -22.04 12.00
C MET A 115 -18.24 -20.92 13.06
N THR A 116 -18.47 -21.24 14.33
CA THR A 116 -18.34 -20.26 15.42
C THR A 116 -16.90 -19.77 15.57
N GLN A 117 -15.93 -20.68 15.50
CA GLN A 117 -14.51 -20.34 15.54
C GLN A 117 -14.11 -19.49 14.31
N TRP A 118 -14.55 -19.89 13.12
CA TRP A 118 -14.30 -19.15 11.89
C TRP A 118 -14.83 -17.72 11.96
N ARG A 119 -16.04 -17.51 12.49
CA ARG A 119 -16.61 -16.16 12.70
C ARG A 119 -15.80 -15.32 13.67
N LYS A 120 -15.24 -15.91 14.74
CA LYS A 120 -14.34 -15.20 15.67
C LYS A 120 -13.07 -14.74 14.96
N VAL A 121 -12.43 -15.64 14.20
CA VAL A 121 -11.24 -15.31 13.41
C VAL A 121 -11.54 -14.19 12.40
N ARG A 122 -12.68 -14.26 11.71
CA ARG A 122 -13.12 -13.22 10.78
C ARG A 122 -13.28 -11.88 11.47
N LEU A 123 -13.93 -11.83 12.64
CA LEU A 123 -14.09 -10.60 13.41
C LEU A 123 -12.73 -10.01 13.81
N ASP A 124 -11.83 -10.83 14.35
CA ASP A 124 -10.48 -10.38 14.72
C ASP A 124 -9.74 -9.80 13.51
N ARG A 125 -9.83 -10.45 12.34
CA ARG A 125 -9.25 -9.93 11.08
C ARG A 125 -9.84 -8.60 10.66
N MET A 126 -11.16 -8.41 10.82
CA MET A 126 -11.84 -7.16 10.51
C MET A 126 -11.44 -6.03 11.46
N ILE A 127 -11.21 -6.35 12.73
CA ILE A 127 -10.68 -5.39 13.73
C ILE A 127 -9.24 -5.01 13.38
N VAL A 128 -8.39 -5.97 13.01
CA VAL A 128 -7.02 -5.68 12.55
C VAL A 128 -7.04 -4.77 11.32
N ASP A 129 -7.87 -5.05 10.30
CA ASP A 129 -8.02 -4.17 9.12
C ASP A 129 -8.45 -2.75 9.51
N TYR A 130 -9.42 -2.63 10.42
CA TYR A 130 -9.85 -1.33 10.93
C TYR A 130 -8.70 -0.58 11.62
N PHE A 131 -7.93 -1.25 12.48
CA PHE A 131 -6.78 -0.63 13.15
C PHE A 131 -5.72 -0.15 12.15
N LEU A 132 -5.35 -0.98 11.18
CA LEU A 132 -4.37 -0.62 10.15
C LEU A 132 -4.80 0.60 9.34
N ARG A 133 -6.07 0.66 8.93
CA ARG A 133 -6.61 1.79 8.14
C ARG A 133 -6.75 3.08 8.93
N ASN A 134 -6.77 3.01 10.26
CA ASN A 134 -6.86 4.18 11.14
C ASN A 134 -5.52 4.55 11.79
N GLY A 135 -4.41 3.89 11.44
CA GLY A 135 -3.08 4.18 11.97
C GLY A 135 -2.78 3.57 13.34
N TYR A 136 -3.65 2.70 13.85
CA TYR A 136 -3.47 2.00 15.13
C TYR A 136 -2.58 0.76 14.96
N TYR A 137 -1.37 0.95 14.45
CA TYR A 137 -0.46 -0.14 14.03
C TYR A 137 -0.07 -1.07 15.18
N ASP A 138 0.22 -0.53 16.37
CA ASP A 138 0.61 -1.34 17.53
C ASP A 138 -0.53 -2.25 18.00
N SER A 139 -1.76 -1.71 18.05
CA SER A 139 -2.96 -2.48 18.39
C SER A 139 -3.23 -3.57 17.35
N ALA A 140 -3.04 -3.27 16.06
CA ALA A 140 -3.14 -4.25 14.99
C ALA A 140 -2.12 -5.39 15.15
N SER A 141 -0.84 -5.07 15.42
CA SER A 141 0.18 -6.10 15.63
C SER A 141 -0.13 -6.95 16.86
N LYS A 142 -0.42 -6.32 18.01
CA LYS A 142 -0.73 -7.04 19.26
C LYS A 142 -1.91 -8.01 19.09
N LEU A 143 -2.98 -7.59 18.40
CA LEU A 143 -4.13 -8.46 18.14
C LEU A 143 -3.76 -9.60 17.18
N ALA A 144 -3.02 -9.31 16.11
CA ALA A 144 -2.58 -10.34 15.18
C ALA A 144 -1.66 -11.38 15.84
N ASP A 145 -0.73 -10.94 16.68
CA ASP A 145 0.24 -11.82 17.33
C ASP A 145 -0.43 -12.67 18.43
N SER A 146 -1.27 -12.06 19.28
CA SER A 146 -1.96 -12.77 20.38
C SER A 146 -2.98 -13.82 19.90
N ARG A 147 -3.48 -13.69 18.67
CA ARG A 147 -4.42 -14.63 18.05
C ARG A 147 -3.80 -15.50 16.95
N ASN A 148 -2.50 -15.36 16.69
CA ASN A 148 -1.78 -16.03 15.61
C ASN A 148 -2.44 -15.82 14.22
N LEU A 149 -2.80 -14.57 13.91
CA LEU A 149 -3.53 -14.16 12.70
C LEU A 149 -2.66 -13.42 11.69
N ARG A 150 -1.34 -13.40 11.87
CA ARG A 150 -0.45 -12.57 11.03
C ARG A 150 -0.56 -12.95 9.55
N ASP A 151 -0.56 -14.24 9.22
CA ASP A 151 -0.76 -14.74 7.85
C ASP A 151 -2.15 -14.41 7.26
N LEU A 152 -3.15 -14.16 8.12
CA LEU A 152 -4.52 -13.85 7.72
C LEU A 152 -4.83 -12.34 7.69
N THR A 153 -3.83 -11.51 8.00
CA THR A 153 -3.96 -10.05 8.12
C THR A 153 -2.88 -9.32 7.32
N ASN A 154 -3.05 -8.01 7.12
CA ASN A 154 -2.15 -7.20 6.30
C ASN A 154 -1.10 -6.44 7.13
N VAL A 155 -0.81 -6.87 8.37
CA VAL A 155 0.06 -6.14 9.31
C VAL A 155 1.42 -5.84 8.69
N ASP A 156 2.09 -6.86 8.13
CA ASP A 156 3.42 -6.69 7.53
C ASP A 156 3.40 -5.83 6.27
N ILE A 157 2.28 -5.84 5.52
CA ILE A 157 2.10 -4.99 4.34
C ILE A 157 2.01 -3.52 4.74
N TYR A 158 1.36 -3.23 5.86
CA TYR A 158 1.22 -1.87 6.38
C TYR A 158 2.46 -1.35 7.10
N ALA A 159 3.45 -2.18 7.41
CA ALA A 159 4.66 -1.77 8.11
C ALA A 159 5.43 -0.64 7.38
N ALA A 160 5.56 -0.75 6.05
CA ALA A 160 6.18 0.29 5.24
C ALA A 160 5.37 1.60 5.26
N GLY A 161 4.04 1.51 5.25
CA GLY A 161 3.15 2.67 5.37
C GLY A 161 3.25 3.34 6.75
N ALA A 162 3.36 2.56 7.82
CA ALA A 162 3.53 3.06 9.18
C ALA A 162 4.84 3.85 9.35
N GLU A 163 5.92 3.43 8.69
CA GLU A 163 7.18 4.19 8.65
C GLU A 163 6.99 5.54 7.94
N VAL A 164 6.31 5.57 6.80
CA VAL A 164 6.01 6.84 6.10
C VAL A 164 5.17 7.77 6.98
N GLU A 165 4.14 7.24 7.63
CA GLU A 165 3.28 8.03 8.52
C GLU A 165 4.08 8.65 9.68
N ARG A 166 4.97 7.87 10.30
CA ARG A 166 5.87 8.32 11.38
C ARG A 166 6.82 9.42 10.91
N GLU A 167 7.38 9.31 9.70
CA GLU A 167 8.23 10.35 9.11
C GLU A 167 7.45 11.64 8.86
N LEU A 168 6.22 11.54 8.36
CA LEU A 168 5.35 12.71 8.17
C LEU A 168 5.00 13.38 9.51
N TRP A 169 4.72 12.61 10.56
CA TRP A 169 4.55 13.15 11.91
C TRP A 169 5.80 13.88 12.42
N ALA A 170 6.98 13.36 12.07
CA ALA A 170 8.26 13.97 12.36
C ALA A 170 8.67 15.08 11.38
N ARG A 171 7.74 15.53 10.53
CA ARG A 171 7.90 16.59 9.52
C ARG A 171 8.96 16.29 8.46
N ARG A 172 9.13 15.01 8.11
CA ARG A 172 10.05 14.53 7.07
C ARG A 172 9.25 13.96 5.90
N THR A 173 9.48 14.49 4.72
CA THR A 173 8.73 14.18 3.48
C THR A 173 9.40 13.12 2.61
N ALA A 174 10.70 12.88 2.79
CA ALA A 174 11.50 12.05 1.89
C ALA A 174 10.92 10.65 1.65
N ARG A 175 10.50 9.95 2.74
CA ARG A 175 9.88 8.62 2.62
C ARG A 175 8.51 8.66 1.94
N CYS A 176 7.73 9.72 2.15
CA CYS A 176 6.44 9.90 1.49
C CYS A 176 6.60 10.12 -0.01
N LEU A 177 7.58 10.92 -0.42
CA LEU A 177 7.87 11.14 -1.85
C LEU A 177 8.42 9.89 -2.52
N GLN A 178 9.26 9.12 -1.83
CA GLN A 178 9.72 7.81 -2.31
C GLN A 178 8.52 6.88 -2.52
N TRP A 179 7.61 6.81 -1.54
CA TRP A 179 6.39 6.02 -1.67
C TRP A 179 5.52 6.47 -2.86
N CYS A 180 5.40 7.77 -3.11
CA CYS A 180 4.71 8.29 -4.29
C CYS A 180 5.37 7.82 -5.59
N ALA A 181 6.71 7.86 -5.67
CA ALA A 181 7.46 7.39 -6.82
C ALA A 181 7.26 5.88 -7.07
N ASP A 182 7.36 5.07 -6.01
CA ASP A 182 7.20 3.61 -6.07
C ASP A 182 5.79 3.19 -6.52
N ASN A 183 4.78 4.04 -6.27
CA ASN A 183 3.38 3.77 -6.56
C ASN A 183 2.81 4.65 -7.69
N ARG A 184 3.64 5.39 -8.42
CA ARG A 184 3.24 6.43 -9.38
C ARG A 184 2.14 6.00 -10.36
N SER A 185 2.28 4.82 -10.97
CA SER A 185 1.30 4.31 -11.93
C SER A 185 -0.05 3.99 -11.30
N LYS A 186 -0.07 3.50 -10.04
CA LYS A 186 -1.32 3.23 -9.31
C LYS A 186 -1.96 4.53 -8.84
N LEU A 187 -1.16 5.45 -8.29
CA LEU A 187 -1.62 6.77 -7.82
C LEU A 187 -2.22 7.61 -8.95
N ARG A 188 -1.64 7.56 -10.15
CA ARG A 188 -2.19 8.22 -11.34
C ARG A 188 -3.57 7.68 -11.71
N LYS A 189 -3.78 6.36 -11.69
CA LYS A 189 -5.10 5.74 -11.95
C LYS A 189 -6.14 6.12 -10.89
N LEU A 190 -5.66 6.44 -9.69
CA LEU A 190 -6.48 6.89 -8.57
C LEU A 190 -6.69 8.41 -8.55
N ASN A 191 -6.10 9.16 -9.49
CA ASN A 191 -6.09 10.63 -9.48
C ASN A 191 -5.67 11.20 -8.11
N SER A 192 -4.63 10.63 -7.51
CA SER A 192 -4.13 11.06 -6.19
C SER A 192 -3.34 12.36 -6.30
N THR A 193 -3.60 13.30 -5.39
CA THR A 193 -2.86 14.56 -5.23
C THR A 193 -1.78 14.49 -4.15
N MET A 194 -1.48 13.29 -3.63
CA MET A 194 -0.57 13.12 -2.47
C MET A 194 0.84 13.66 -2.73
N GLU A 195 1.41 13.37 -3.89
CA GLU A 195 2.74 13.89 -4.27
C GLU A 195 2.75 15.41 -4.31
N PHE A 196 1.76 16.01 -4.99
CA PHE A 196 1.61 17.45 -5.10
C PHE A 196 1.50 18.12 -3.73
N ASN A 197 0.60 17.63 -2.86
CA ASN A 197 0.42 18.19 -1.51
C ASN A 197 1.67 18.05 -0.64
N THR A 198 2.43 16.96 -0.81
CA THR A 198 3.73 16.80 -0.14
C THR A 198 4.76 17.82 -0.64
N ARG A 199 4.80 18.07 -1.96
CA ARG A 199 5.70 19.06 -2.56
C ARG A 199 5.36 20.48 -2.15
N ILE A 200 4.07 20.81 -2.03
CA ILE A 200 3.57 22.07 -1.46
C ILE A 200 4.05 22.22 -0.01
N GLN A 201 4.00 21.15 0.80
CA GLN A 201 4.51 21.20 2.16
C GLN A 201 6.02 21.49 2.22
N GLU A 202 6.84 20.86 1.37
CA GLU A 202 8.29 21.18 1.30
C GLU A 202 8.52 22.65 0.93
N PHE A 203 7.75 23.20 0.00
CA PHE A 203 7.82 24.62 -0.35
C PHE A 203 7.48 25.51 0.85
N ILE A 204 6.40 25.21 1.58
CA ILE A 204 6.01 25.97 2.79
C ILE A 204 7.12 25.95 3.83
N GLU A 205 7.80 24.80 4.04
CA GLU A 205 8.91 24.73 5.00
C GLU A 205 10.13 25.56 4.56
N LEU A 206 10.41 25.67 3.25
CA LEU A 206 11.46 26.57 2.75
C LEU A 206 11.13 28.03 3.02
N VAL A 207 9.87 28.45 2.80
CA VAL A 207 9.42 29.82 3.11
C VAL A 207 9.47 30.08 4.62
N ARG A 208 9.04 29.12 5.44
CA ARG A 208 9.12 29.22 6.91
C ARG A 208 10.56 29.36 7.42
N GLY A 209 11.51 28.72 6.74
CA GLY A 209 12.95 28.84 7.00
C GLY A 209 13.61 30.13 6.47
N ASP A 210 12.84 31.05 5.88
CA ASP A 210 13.30 32.27 5.21
C ASP A 210 14.24 32.02 3.99
N LEU A 211 14.21 30.80 3.45
CA LEU A 211 14.97 30.38 2.27
C LEU A 211 14.19 30.67 0.98
N ARG A 212 13.74 31.92 0.80
CA ARG A 212 12.82 32.31 -0.29
C ARG A 212 13.37 32.06 -1.69
N LEU A 213 14.66 32.32 -1.91
CA LEU A 213 15.30 32.06 -3.21
C LEU A 213 15.31 30.56 -3.54
N ASP A 214 15.53 29.71 -2.54
CA ASP A 214 15.50 28.27 -2.75
C ASP A 214 14.07 27.75 -2.93
N ALA A 215 13.08 28.34 -2.26
CA ALA A 215 11.66 28.07 -2.52
C ALA A 215 11.29 28.36 -3.98
N VAL A 216 11.77 29.48 -4.57
CA VAL A 216 11.56 29.80 -5.98
C VAL A 216 12.24 28.78 -6.91
N LYS A 217 13.49 28.41 -6.64
CA LYS A 217 14.19 27.36 -7.42
C LYS A 217 13.44 26.03 -7.34
N TYR A 218 12.96 25.68 -6.15
CA TYR A 218 12.20 24.47 -5.89
C TYR A 218 10.87 24.45 -6.66
N ALA A 219 10.10 25.56 -6.63
CA ALA A 219 8.87 25.71 -7.38
C ALA A 219 9.10 25.54 -8.89
N LYS A 220 10.15 26.16 -9.45
CA LYS A 220 10.51 26.00 -10.87
C LYS A 220 10.78 24.54 -11.26
N LYS A 221 11.33 23.75 -10.35
CA LYS A 221 11.67 22.34 -10.59
C LYS A 221 10.46 21.41 -10.45
N HIS A 222 9.58 21.67 -9.49
CA HIS A 222 8.54 20.72 -9.08
C HIS A 222 7.12 21.13 -9.48
N PHE A 223 6.88 22.41 -9.77
CA PHE A 223 5.57 22.94 -10.18
C PHE A 223 5.54 23.38 -11.65
N SER A 224 6.53 23.00 -12.46
CA SER A 224 6.55 23.32 -13.90
C SER A 224 5.51 22.55 -14.71
N THR A 225 5.16 21.35 -14.24
CA THR A 225 4.11 20.50 -14.82
C THR A 225 3.03 20.33 -13.77
N TYR A 226 1.88 20.97 -13.98
CA TYR A 226 0.74 20.93 -13.08
C TYR A 226 -0.54 20.58 -13.85
N ASP A 227 -1.49 19.98 -13.14
CA ASP A 227 -2.83 19.72 -13.68
C ASP A 227 -3.72 20.98 -13.54
N ASP A 228 -4.78 21.11 -14.34
CA ASP A 228 -5.63 22.32 -14.39
C ASP A 228 -6.19 22.76 -13.02
N GLY A 229 -6.35 21.84 -12.07
CA GLY A 229 -6.83 22.13 -10.71
C GLY A 229 -5.75 22.54 -9.69
N GLN A 230 -4.47 22.52 -10.05
CA GLN A 230 -3.35 22.79 -9.12
C GLN A 230 -2.83 24.23 -9.18
N LEU A 231 -3.24 25.00 -10.20
CA LEU A 231 -2.72 26.35 -10.44
C LEU A 231 -3.03 27.30 -9.29
N GLU A 232 -4.24 27.22 -8.72
CA GLU A 232 -4.65 28.06 -7.58
C GLU A 232 -3.76 27.82 -6.36
N ASP A 233 -3.47 26.56 -6.02
CA ASP A 233 -2.57 26.21 -4.91
C ASP A 233 -1.13 26.71 -5.16
N ILE A 234 -0.66 26.64 -6.41
CA ILE A 234 0.65 27.17 -6.81
C ILE A 234 0.67 28.69 -6.66
N GLN A 235 -0.38 29.38 -7.10
CA GLN A 235 -0.50 30.84 -6.97
C GLN A 235 -0.49 31.26 -5.50
N HIS A 236 -1.21 30.57 -4.62
CA HIS A 236 -1.17 30.82 -3.18
C HIS A 236 0.23 30.58 -2.59
N CYS A 237 0.93 29.53 -3.03
CA CYS A 237 2.33 29.30 -2.62
C CYS A 237 3.25 30.44 -3.07
N MET A 238 3.15 30.86 -4.33
CA MET A 238 3.97 31.95 -4.86
C MET A 238 3.65 33.29 -4.19
N GLY A 239 2.37 33.55 -3.90
CA GLY A 239 1.92 34.74 -3.15
C GLY A 239 2.51 34.82 -1.75
N MET A 240 2.69 33.68 -1.08
CA MET A 240 3.30 33.59 0.26
C MET A 240 4.70 34.21 0.33
N LEU A 241 5.45 34.24 -0.78
CA LEU A 241 6.78 34.84 -0.83
C LEU A 241 6.77 36.35 -0.55
N ALA A 242 5.64 37.02 -0.78
CA ALA A 242 5.47 38.46 -0.52
C ALA A 242 5.14 38.77 0.95
N PHE A 243 4.81 37.77 1.77
CA PHE A 243 4.40 37.95 3.16
C PHE A 243 5.48 37.47 4.13
N PRO A 244 5.55 38.05 5.35
CA PRO A 244 6.44 37.57 6.39
C PRO A 244 5.95 36.22 6.96
N LYS A 245 6.86 35.48 7.61
CA LYS A 245 6.61 34.12 8.12
C LYS A 245 5.58 34.05 9.27
N ASP A 246 5.30 35.19 9.89
CA ASP A 246 4.33 35.43 10.96
C ASP A 246 3.09 36.20 10.47
N THR A 247 2.84 36.17 9.15
CA THR A 247 1.65 36.81 8.57
C THR A 247 0.35 36.25 9.17
N GLU A 248 -0.57 37.16 9.49
CA GLU A 248 -1.95 36.83 9.89
C GLU A 248 -2.91 36.89 8.69
N VAL A 249 -2.41 37.24 7.50
CA VAL A 249 -3.21 37.39 6.28
C VAL A 249 -3.58 36.00 5.73
N GLU A 250 -4.87 35.72 5.62
CA GLU A 250 -5.38 34.52 4.95
C GLU A 250 -5.31 34.67 3.41
N PRO A 251 -5.06 33.59 2.64
CA PRO A 251 -4.96 32.18 3.06
C PRO A 251 -3.57 31.76 3.60
N TYR A 252 -2.60 32.68 3.62
CA TYR A 252 -1.19 32.38 3.90
C TYR A 252 -0.96 31.96 5.36
N ALA A 253 -1.66 32.60 6.30
CA ALA A 253 -1.67 32.19 7.70
C ALA A 253 -2.12 30.73 7.85
N GLY A 254 -3.21 30.34 7.16
CA GLY A 254 -3.68 28.95 7.07
C GLY A 254 -2.65 27.98 6.50
N LEU A 255 -1.93 28.37 5.43
CA LEU A 255 -0.87 27.56 4.82
C LEU A 255 0.31 27.30 5.77
N LEU A 256 0.60 28.22 6.68
CA LEU A 256 1.69 28.09 7.65
C LEU A 256 1.29 27.32 8.91
N ARG A 257 0.03 26.89 9.07
CA ARG A 257 -0.42 26.16 10.27
C ARG A 257 0.18 24.76 10.36
N ALA A 258 0.48 24.34 11.59
CA ALA A 258 0.97 22.98 11.87
C ALA A 258 -0.07 21.89 11.57
N SER A 259 -1.37 22.22 11.54
CA SER A 259 -2.46 21.28 11.22
C SER A 259 -2.36 20.70 9.81
N ARG A 260 -1.64 21.35 8.87
CA ARG A 260 -1.37 20.79 7.55
C ARG A 260 -0.63 19.46 7.60
N TRP A 261 0.29 19.27 8.55
CA TRP A 261 0.97 17.99 8.73
C TRP A 261 0.00 16.88 9.13
N GLN A 262 -0.98 17.18 9.99
CA GLN A 262 -2.04 16.23 10.36
C GLN A 262 -2.94 15.88 9.16
N GLN A 263 -3.26 16.87 8.32
CA GLN A 263 -4.01 16.66 7.09
C GLN A 263 -3.22 15.79 6.09
N LEU A 264 -1.92 16.05 5.94
CA LEU A 264 -1.03 15.29 5.05
C LEU A 264 -0.90 13.84 5.52
N VAL A 265 -0.76 13.60 6.83
CA VAL A 265 -0.81 12.27 7.44
C VAL A 265 -2.14 11.57 7.15
N SER A 266 -3.26 12.28 7.35
CA SER A 266 -4.60 11.73 7.13
C SER A 266 -4.84 11.38 5.65
N GLN A 267 -4.38 12.24 4.74
CA GLN A 267 -4.41 11.98 3.30
C GLN A 267 -3.56 10.78 2.93
N PHE A 268 -2.31 10.70 3.42
CA PHE A 268 -1.44 9.57 3.18
C PHE A 268 -2.09 8.26 3.62
N ARG A 269 -2.64 8.22 4.84
CA ARG A 269 -3.31 7.04 5.39
C ARG A 269 -4.47 6.60 4.50
N TRP A 270 -5.28 7.55 4.03
CA TRP A 270 -6.38 7.28 3.12
C TRP A 270 -5.91 6.73 1.77
N GLU A 271 -4.92 7.35 1.13
CA GLU A 271 -4.38 6.91 -0.16
C GLU A 271 -3.68 5.55 -0.05
N HIS A 272 -2.95 5.32 1.03
CA HIS A 272 -2.31 4.04 1.33
C HIS A 272 -3.33 2.91 1.48
N ALA A 273 -4.39 3.13 2.27
CA ALA A 273 -5.47 2.17 2.39
C ALA A 273 -6.19 1.94 1.05
N ARG A 274 -6.39 3.00 0.25
CA ARG A 274 -7.05 2.93 -1.06
C ARG A 274 -6.24 2.15 -2.10
N LEU A 275 -4.91 2.19 -2.03
CA LEU A 275 -4.05 1.35 -2.89
C LEU A 275 -4.16 -0.13 -2.57
N LEU A 276 -4.34 -0.47 -1.29
CA LEU A 276 -4.39 -1.86 -0.84
C LEU A 276 -5.80 -2.44 -0.95
N HIS A 277 -6.84 -1.64 -0.72
CA HIS A 277 -8.20 -2.14 -0.58
C HIS A 277 -9.13 -1.57 -1.67
N PRO A 278 -9.86 -2.43 -2.40
CA PRO A 278 -10.87 -1.97 -3.36
C PRO A 278 -12.05 -1.22 -2.70
N ALA A 279 -12.40 -1.60 -1.46
CA ALA A 279 -13.50 -1.01 -0.72
C ALA A 279 -13.03 0.25 0.01
N ARG A 280 -13.77 1.36 -0.18
CA ARG A 280 -13.50 2.65 0.45
C ARG A 280 -13.53 2.59 1.98
N LEU A 281 -14.50 1.86 2.55
CA LEU A 281 -14.67 1.74 3.99
C LEU A 281 -14.15 0.38 4.48
N PRO A 282 -13.57 0.31 5.69
CA PRO A 282 -13.29 -0.97 6.34
C PRO A 282 -14.57 -1.77 6.55
N ALA A 283 -14.47 -3.10 6.53
CA ALA A 283 -15.62 -3.99 6.66
C ALA A 283 -16.32 -3.84 8.03
N LEU A 284 -15.56 -3.63 9.11
CA LEU A 284 -16.08 -3.63 10.48
C LEU A 284 -17.21 -2.61 10.71
N PRO A 285 -17.03 -1.29 10.45
CA PRO A 285 -18.12 -0.32 10.63
C PRO A 285 -19.34 -0.63 9.77
N VAL A 286 -19.14 -1.09 8.53
CA VAL A 286 -20.25 -1.43 7.62
C VAL A 286 -21.05 -2.60 8.17
N THR A 287 -20.38 -3.68 8.60
CA THR A 287 -21.07 -4.83 9.17
C THR A 287 -21.75 -4.52 10.51
N LEU A 288 -21.17 -3.65 11.32
CA LEU A 288 -21.77 -3.22 12.58
C LEU A 288 -23.04 -2.41 12.32
N GLN A 289 -23.00 -1.46 11.39
CA GLN A 289 -24.17 -0.67 10.98
C GLN A 289 -25.28 -1.57 10.43
N LEU A 290 -24.96 -2.54 9.57
CA LEU A 290 -25.93 -3.50 9.06
C LEU A 290 -26.52 -4.38 10.15
N GLY A 291 -25.69 -4.85 11.09
CA GLY A 291 -26.15 -5.64 12.24
C GLY A 291 -27.10 -4.85 13.14
N LEU A 292 -26.76 -3.59 13.47
CA LEU A 292 -27.63 -2.70 14.23
C LEU A 292 -28.95 -2.41 13.50
N ALA A 293 -28.89 -2.18 12.18
CA ALA A 293 -30.09 -1.97 11.37
C ALA A 293 -31.01 -3.21 11.36
N ALA A 294 -30.44 -4.42 11.28
CA ALA A 294 -31.21 -5.67 11.35
C ALA A 294 -31.80 -5.94 12.74
N LEU A 295 -31.13 -5.50 13.82
CA LEU A 295 -31.67 -5.59 15.18
C LEU A 295 -32.79 -4.56 15.43
N ASN A 296 -32.70 -3.40 14.78
CA ASN A 296 -33.70 -2.34 14.88
C ASN A 296 -34.94 -2.57 14.00
N THR A 297 -35.06 -3.70 13.29
CA THR A 297 -36.31 -4.08 12.62
C THR A 297 -37.18 -4.95 13.55
N PRO A 298 -38.27 -4.42 14.15
CA PRO A 298 -39.18 -5.22 14.95
C PRO A 298 -40.08 -6.08 14.05
N TYR A 299 -39.63 -7.29 13.70
CA TYR A 299 -40.36 -8.41 13.07
C TYR A 299 -41.17 -8.17 11.76
N PRO A 300 -41.41 -9.24 10.97
CA PRO A 300 -42.11 -9.18 9.68
C PRO A 300 -43.61 -9.42 9.85
N PHE A 301 -44.46 -8.65 9.15
CA PHE A 301 -45.67 -9.06 8.39
C PHE A 301 -46.67 -7.90 8.21
N TYR A 302 -47.17 -7.78 6.97
CA TYR A 302 -48.26 -6.95 6.46
C TYR A 302 -48.03 -5.44 6.34
N ILE A 303 -47.69 -4.98 5.12
CA ILE A 303 -48.63 -4.23 4.26
C ILE A 303 -47.96 -3.95 2.90
N TYR A 304 -48.70 -4.32 1.85
CA TYR A 304 -48.52 -3.91 0.45
C TYR A 304 -48.25 -2.40 0.32
N PHE A 305 -47.62 -1.98 -0.79
CA PHE A 305 -47.41 -0.59 -1.23
C PHE A 305 -46.30 0.22 -0.52
N PHE A 306 -45.07 0.14 -1.04
CA PHE A 306 -44.53 1.16 -1.97
C PHE A 306 -43.08 0.82 -2.31
N ILE A 307 -42.87 0.25 -3.50
CA ILE A 307 -41.60 0.43 -4.19
C ILE A 307 -41.58 1.91 -4.64
N LYS A 308 -40.75 2.75 -4.02
CA LYS A 308 -40.19 3.92 -4.69
C LYS A 308 -38.70 4.06 -4.38
N PRO A 309 -37.90 4.53 -5.36
CA PRO A 309 -36.49 4.19 -5.48
C PRO A 309 -35.56 5.15 -4.74
N MET A 310 -34.32 4.66 -4.59
CA MET A 310 -33.08 5.37 -4.32
C MET A 310 -32.95 6.77 -4.96
N CYS A 311 -32.03 7.53 -4.36
CA CYS A 311 -31.32 8.71 -4.89
C CYS A 311 -32.05 10.06 -4.80
N ARG A 312 -31.67 10.86 -3.79
CA ARG A 312 -31.09 12.21 -3.94
C ARG A 312 -30.78 12.83 -2.58
N ARG A 313 -29.72 13.66 -2.58
CA ARG A 313 -29.25 14.62 -1.55
C ARG A 313 -28.13 14.14 -0.63
N LEU A 314 -26.92 14.16 -1.18
CA LEU A 314 -25.82 14.91 -0.60
C LEU A 314 -25.25 15.78 -1.74
N THR A 315 -25.77 17.00 -1.83
CA THR A 315 -25.05 18.14 -2.40
C THR A 315 -24.06 18.64 -1.37
#